data_AF-A0A836HYX1-F1
#
_entry.id   AF-A0A836HYX1-F1
#
_cell.length_a   1.000
_cell.length_b   1.000
_cell.length_c   1.000
_cell.angle_alpha   90.00
_cell.angle_beta   90.00
_cell.angle_gamma   90.00
#
_symmetry.space_group_name_H-M   'P 1'
#
loop_
_entity.id
_entity.type
_entity.pdbx_description
1 polymer ?
#
loop_
_entity_poly.entity_id
_entity_poly.type
_entity_poly.pdbx_seq_one_letter_code
_entity_poly.pdbx_strand_id
1 'polypeptide(L)'
;MDCIQNIPYEVLLCRYVELQNATRDWISADSRRSPNVHDTYLRLCQTYGYPINSHYVEYLTRYAAVQAAIARGSAKDMLGTVRSLDFLPTYVGKFMWLPIFVTLSDCVLLHSLSLSRQQLDSDLVLLLARSLTPLVQLSCLNVSGNPIGCAGVQALIRLVKSSPTLLQCNVHGAASIAPLTRRLEAALARNQEHISSSAVVSH
;
A
#
# COMPACT_ATOMS: atom_id res chain seq x y z
N MET A 1 -21.93 16.11 17.08
CA MET A 1 -20.65 16.64 17.58
C MET A 1 -19.61 15.54 17.40
N ASP A 2 -19.21 15.28 16.15
CA ASP A 2 -18.29 14.19 15.81
C ASP A 2 -16.88 14.75 15.62
N CYS A 3 -16.18 14.98 16.73
CA CYS A 3 -14.79 15.44 16.73
C CYS A 3 -13.78 14.44 16.13
N ILE A 4 -14.24 13.25 15.69
CA ILE A 4 -13.39 12.16 15.18
C ILE A 4 -13.21 12.23 13.64
N GLN A 5 -14.02 13.00 12.91
CA GLN A 5 -14.03 12.94 11.44
C GLN A 5 -13.11 13.94 10.72
N ASN A 6 -12.65 15.02 11.37
CA ASN A 6 -11.82 16.03 10.70
C ASN A 6 -10.37 16.05 11.23
N ILE A 7 -9.66 14.93 11.07
CA ILE A 7 -8.22 14.89 11.31
C ILE A 7 -7.54 15.50 10.06
N PRO A 8 -6.79 16.62 10.19
CA PRO A 8 -6.10 17.25 9.07
C PRO A 8 -5.01 16.35 8.49
N TYR A 9 -4.77 16.45 7.18
CA TYR A 9 -3.70 15.73 6.49
C TYR A 9 -2.33 15.88 7.18
N GLU A 10 -1.97 17.09 7.62
CA GLU A 10 -0.66 17.33 8.26
C GLU A 10 -0.48 16.52 9.56
N VAL A 11 -1.56 16.31 10.32
CA VAL A 11 -1.50 15.49 11.54
C VAL A 11 -1.30 14.02 11.18
N LEU A 12 -2.00 13.52 10.15
CA LEU A 12 -1.82 12.16 9.66
C LEU A 12 -0.41 11.96 9.10
N LEU A 13 0.10 12.95 8.36
CA LEU A 13 1.43 12.92 7.78
C LEU A 13 2.52 12.93 8.86
N CYS A 14 2.42 13.81 9.86
CA CYS A 14 3.35 13.84 10.99
C CYS A 14 3.40 12.47 11.68
N ARG A 15 2.23 11.89 12.01
CA ARG A 15 2.17 10.56 12.62
C ARG A 15 2.73 9.47 11.71
N TYR A 16 2.42 9.50 10.41
CA TYR A 16 2.97 8.56 9.44
C TYR A 16 4.51 8.59 9.43
N VAL A 17 5.09 9.80 9.38
CA VAL A 17 6.55 9.99 9.38
C VAL A 17 7.19 9.56 10.71
N GLU A 18 6.54 9.84 11.84
CA GLU A 18 7.00 9.36 13.16
C GLU A 18 7.10 7.83 13.18
N LEU A 19 6.08 7.13 12.70
CA LEU A 19 6.09 5.67 12.62
C LEU A 19 7.17 5.16 11.66
N GLN A 20 7.37 5.80 10.51
CA GLN A 20 8.46 5.43 9.58
C GLN A 20 9.86 5.61 10.19
N ASN A 21 10.06 6.66 10.99
CA ASN A 21 11.33 6.87 11.68
C ASN A 21 11.53 5.78 12.75
N ALA A 22 10.48 5.46 13.51
CA ALA A 22 10.53 4.38 14.51
C ALA A 22 10.90 3.03 13.90
N THR A 23 10.34 2.67 12.73
CA THR A 23 10.71 1.41 12.05
C THR A 23 12.16 1.41 11.59
N ARG A 24 12.70 2.56 11.19
CA ARG A 24 14.11 2.70 10.81
C ARG A 24 15.04 2.47 12.00
N ASP A 25 14.66 2.98 13.17
CA ASP A 25 15.45 2.84 14.40
C ASP A 25 15.49 1.40 14.93
N TRP A 26 14.54 0.55 14.51
CA TRP A 26 14.53 -0.87 14.86
C TRP A 26 15.45 -1.74 14.00
N ILE A 27 15.97 -1.21 12.91
CA ILE A 27 16.90 -1.93 12.04
C ILE A 27 18.24 -2.06 12.78
N SER A 28 18.61 -3.29 13.07
CA SER A 28 19.90 -3.60 13.70
C SER A 28 20.99 -3.70 12.65
N ALA A 29 22.23 -3.36 13.03
CA ALA A 29 23.42 -3.63 12.21
C ALA A 29 23.56 -5.13 11.86
N ASP A 30 23.07 -6.01 12.74
CA ASP A 30 22.90 -7.43 12.45
C ASP A 30 21.53 -7.66 11.79
N SER A 31 21.54 -7.92 10.47
CA SER A 31 20.33 -8.19 9.68
C SER A 31 19.45 -9.32 10.25
N ARG A 32 20.03 -10.29 10.97
CA ARG A 32 19.28 -11.40 11.59
C ARG A 32 18.47 -10.96 12.81
N ARG A 33 18.81 -9.81 13.40
CA ARG A 33 18.11 -9.21 14.56
C ARG A 33 17.11 -8.14 14.15
N SER A 34 17.14 -7.71 12.89
CA SER A 34 16.15 -6.78 12.38
C SER A 34 14.78 -7.46 12.31
N PRO A 35 13.70 -6.82 12.78
CA PRO A 35 12.37 -7.39 12.70
C PRO A 35 11.97 -7.55 11.23
N ASN A 36 11.32 -8.67 10.91
CA ASN A 36 10.62 -8.81 9.64
C ASN A 36 9.37 -7.92 9.63
N VAL A 37 8.71 -7.78 8.47
CA VAL A 37 7.54 -6.90 8.31
C VAL A 37 6.38 -7.24 9.27
N HIS A 38 6.18 -8.52 9.60
CA HIS A 38 5.16 -8.97 10.55
C HIS A 38 5.46 -8.44 11.96
N ASP A 39 6.69 -8.65 12.43
CA ASP A 39 7.10 -8.23 13.77
C ASP A 39 7.18 -6.71 13.90
N THR A 40 7.55 -6.02 12.81
CA THR A 40 7.50 -4.55 12.70
C THR A 40 6.06 -4.05 12.86
N TYR A 41 5.08 -4.64 12.17
CA TYR A 41 3.68 -4.23 12.28
C TYR A 41 3.14 -4.43 13.70
N LEU A 42 3.38 -5.61 14.29
CA LEU A 42 2.94 -5.90 15.66
C LEU A 42 3.59 -4.97 16.69
N ARG A 43 4.89 -4.69 16.52
CA ARG A 43 5.61 -3.75 17.40
C ARG A 43 5.06 -2.32 17.26
N LEU A 44 4.79 -1.83 16.05
CA LEU A 44 4.15 -0.52 15.87
C LEU A 44 2.81 -0.45 16.58
N CYS A 45 1.98 -1.48 16.43
CA CYS A 45 0.69 -1.56 17.08
C CYS A 45 0.81 -1.54 18.60
N GLN A 46 1.70 -2.36 19.15
CA GLN A 46 1.94 -2.43 20.59
C GLN A 46 2.52 -1.13 21.16
N THR A 47 3.56 -0.56 20.53
CA THR A 47 4.27 0.62 21.04
C THR A 47 3.42 1.88 20.98
N TYR A 48 2.62 2.06 19.93
CA TYR A 48 1.83 3.27 19.71
C TYR A 48 0.34 3.10 20.00
N GLY A 49 -0.08 1.93 20.49
CA GLY A 49 -1.46 1.66 20.89
C GLY A 49 -2.44 1.54 19.72
N TYR A 50 -1.99 1.13 18.53
CA TYR A 50 -2.89 0.80 17.43
C TYR A 50 -3.46 -0.61 17.64
N PRO A 51 -4.75 -0.84 17.38
CA PRO A 51 -5.30 -2.17 17.42
C PRO A 51 -4.89 -2.96 16.18
N ILE A 52 -4.77 -4.26 16.38
CA ILE A 52 -4.24 -5.20 15.40
C ILE A 52 -5.33 -5.53 14.36
N ASN A 53 -5.00 -5.45 13.06
CA ASN A 53 -5.80 -6.03 12.00
C ASN A 53 -5.44 -7.52 11.84
N SER A 54 -6.33 -8.43 12.27
CA SER A 54 -6.07 -9.88 12.20
C SER A 54 -5.84 -10.39 10.79
N HIS A 55 -6.61 -9.91 9.80
CA HIS A 55 -6.48 -10.30 8.39
C HIS A 55 -5.11 -9.88 7.83
N TYR A 56 -4.66 -8.68 8.16
CA TYR A 56 -3.34 -8.19 7.75
C TYR A 56 -2.22 -8.94 8.48
N VAL A 57 -2.38 -9.27 9.76
CA VAL A 57 -1.42 -10.13 10.47
C VAL A 57 -1.29 -11.48 9.77
N GLU A 58 -2.39 -12.13 9.43
CA GLU A 58 -2.36 -13.42 8.72
C GLU A 58 -1.65 -13.32 7.36
N TYR A 59 -1.89 -12.23 6.63
CA TYR A 59 -1.13 -11.93 5.41
C TYR A 59 0.37 -11.76 5.71
N LEU A 60 0.74 -10.96 6.71
CA LEU A 60 2.15 -10.71 7.06
C LEU A 60 2.86 -11.96 7.59
N THR A 61 2.16 -12.86 8.28
CA THR A 61 2.70 -14.16 8.69
C THR A 61 3.10 -14.99 7.47
N ARG A 62 2.22 -15.09 6.47
CA ARG A 62 2.54 -15.75 5.19
C ARG A 62 3.69 -15.04 4.47
N TYR A 63 3.67 -13.70 4.47
CA TYR A 63 4.72 -12.89 3.85
C TYR A 63 6.10 -13.15 4.46
N ALA A 64 6.21 -13.13 5.79
CA ALA A 64 7.46 -13.42 6.49
C ALA A 64 7.95 -14.86 6.23
N ALA A 65 7.04 -15.84 6.17
CA ALA A 65 7.38 -17.21 5.83
C ALA A 65 7.94 -17.33 4.40
N VAL A 66 7.32 -16.64 3.42
CA VAL A 66 7.81 -16.57 2.04
C VAL A 66 9.17 -15.88 1.97
N GLN A 67 9.38 -14.76 2.67
CA GLN A 67 10.69 -14.09 2.73
C GLN A 67 11.78 -15.02 3.28
N ALA A 68 11.47 -15.75 4.35
CA ALA A 68 12.40 -16.72 4.93
C ALA A 68 12.69 -17.89 3.97
N ALA A 69 11.69 -18.36 3.22
CA ALA A 69 11.87 -19.39 2.19
C ALA A 69 12.71 -18.88 1.00
N ILE A 70 12.57 -17.61 0.60
CA ILE A 70 13.38 -16.99 -0.44
C ILE A 70 14.85 -16.97 0.00
N ALA A 71 15.12 -16.57 1.25
CA ALA A 71 16.47 -16.55 1.81
C ALA A 71 17.13 -17.96 1.83
N ARG A 72 16.33 -19.03 1.84
CA ARG A 72 16.80 -20.43 1.76
C ARG A 72 16.80 -21.01 0.35
N GLY A 73 16.34 -20.27 -0.66
CA GLY A 73 16.24 -20.75 -2.04
C GLY A 73 15.09 -21.73 -2.31
N SER A 74 14.06 -21.76 -1.45
CA SER A 74 12.99 -22.78 -1.49
C SER A 74 11.58 -22.22 -1.75
N ALA A 75 11.45 -21.01 -2.28
CA ALA A 75 10.18 -20.26 -2.28
C ALA A 75 9.31 -20.38 -3.55
N LYS A 76 9.76 -21.09 -4.59
CA LYS A 76 9.16 -21.01 -5.94
C LYS A 76 7.64 -21.27 -5.94
N ASP A 77 7.19 -22.22 -5.11
CA ASP A 77 5.79 -22.63 -5.03
C ASP A 77 4.96 -21.80 -4.04
N MET A 78 5.60 -20.97 -3.20
CA MET A 78 4.92 -20.23 -2.13
C MET A 78 4.58 -18.77 -2.50
N LEU A 79 5.23 -18.21 -3.52
CA LEU A 79 5.06 -16.81 -3.91
C LEU A 79 3.61 -16.43 -4.17
N GLY A 80 2.80 -17.34 -4.75
CA GLY A 80 1.38 -17.09 -5.03
C GLY A 80 0.55 -16.73 -3.80
N THR A 81 0.97 -17.16 -2.60
CA THR A 81 0.23 -16.95 -1.34
C THR A 81 0.29 -15.50 -0.83
N VAL A 82 1.21 -14.69 -1.35
CA VAL A 82 1.49 -13.31 -0.88
C VAL A 82 1.36 -12.27 -2.00
N ARG A 83 0.98 -12.69 -3.21
CA ARG A 83 0.86 -11.78 -4.35
C ARG A 83 -0.41 -10.92 -4.33
N SER A 84 -1.39 -11.30 -3.53
CA SER A 84 -2.66 -10.58 -3.42
C SER A 84 -2.98 -10.29 -1.96
N LEU A 85 -3.36 -9.04 -1.70
CA LEU A 85 -3.85 -8.59 -0.41
C LEU A 85 -5.15 -7.82 -0.64
N ASP A 86 -6.20 -8.26 0.03
CA ASP A 86 -7.45 -7.54 0.15
C ASP A 86 -7.69 -7.14 1.59
N PHE A 87 -8.51 -6.11 1.78
CA PHE A 87 -9.05 -5.78 3.09
C PHE A 87 -10.55 -5.94 3.02
N LEU A 88 -11.11 -6.71 3.97
CA LEU A 88 -12.54 -6.73 4.20
C LEU A 88 -12.99 -5.38 4.79
N PRO A 89 -14.19 -4.85 4.49
CA PRO A 89 -14.70 -3.61 5.07
C PRO A 89 -14.80 -3.74 6.59
N THR A 90 -13.73 -3.36 7.28
CA THR A 90 -13.54 -3.69 8.71
C THR A 90 -12.90 -2.54 9.48
N TYR A 91 -12.42 -1.51 8.78
CA TYR A 91 -11.58 -0.48 9.38
C TYR A 91 -12.33 0.83 9.58
N VAL A 92 -12.40 1.27 10.83
CA VAL A 92 -13.01 2.53 11.26
C VAL A 92 -11.92 3.41 11.86
N GLY A 93 -11.68 4.59 11.28
CA GLY A 93 -10.75 5.61 11.79
C GLY A 93 -9.47 5.78 10.96
N LYS A 94 -9.10 7.04 10.67
CA LYS A 94 -7.96 7.36 9.78
C LYS A 94 -6.60 6.89 10.31
N PHE A 95 -6.35 7.09 11.61
CA PHE A 95 -5.06 6.74 12.23
C PHE A 95 -4.73 5.23 12.15
N MET A 96 -5.76 4.41 12.06
CA MET A 96 -5.66 2.95 12.06
C MET A 96 -4.95 2.45 10.79
N TRP A 97 -5.06 3.18 9.70
CA TRP A 97 -4.36 2.88 8.45
C TRP A 97 -2.86 3.17 8.50
N LEU A 98 -2.38 3.99 9.44
CA LEU A 98 -0.98 4.42 9.44
C LEU A 98 0.02 3.27 9.64
N PRO A 99 -0.08 2.39 10.65
CA PRO A 99 0.85 1.26 10.78
C PRO A 99 0.74 0.29 9.59
N ILE A 100 -0.44 0.16 8.99
CA ILE A 100 -0.63 -0.62 7.76
C ILE A 100 0.16 0.02 6.63
N PHE A 101 -0.03 1.33 6.37
CA PHE A 101 0.70 2.02 5.29
C PHE A 101 2.22 2.03 5.51
N VAL A 102 2.70 2.14 6.75
CA VAL A 102 4.14 2.10 7.03
C VAL A 102 4.72 0.72 6.73
N THR A 103 4.03 -0.36 7.06
CA THR A 103 4.54 -1.72 6.82
C THR A 103 4.23 -2.25 5.42
N LEU A 104 3.20 -1.70 4.77
CA LEU A 104 2.83 -2.07 3.41
C LEU A 104 3.94 -1.72 2.42
N SER A 105 4.76 -0.70 2.68
CA SER A 105 5.91 -0.36 1.82
C SER A 105 6.99 -1.43 1.76
N ASP A 106 7.02 -2.35 2.73
CA ASP A 106 7.98 -3.46 2.77
C ASP A 106 7.45 -4.73 2.06
N CYS A 107 6.19 -4.69 1.61
CA CYS A 107 5.51 -5.80 0.95
C CYS A 107 5.85 -5.90 -0.56
N VAL A 108 7.13 -5.79 -0.92
CA VAL A 108 7.64 -5.71 -2.31
C VAL A 108 7.28 -6.88 -3.24
N LEU A 109 6.81 -8.02 -2.72
CA LEU A 109 6.33 -9.16 -3.53
C LEU A 109 4.85 -9.02 -3.93
N LEU A 110 4.14 -8.02 -3.40
CA LEU A 110 2.72 -7.80 -3.65
C LEU A 110 2.48 -7.37 -5.10
N HIS A 111 1.55 -8.05 -5.78
CA HIS A 111 1.16 -7.77 -7.17
C HIS A 111 -0.22 -7.13 -7.29
N SER A 112 -1.12 -7.41 -6.35
CA SER A 112 -2.50 -6.91 -6.35
C SER A 112 -2.91 -6.47 -4.96
N LEU A 113 -3.41 -5.24 -4.84
CA LEU A 113 -3.92 -4.67 -3.60
C LEU A 113 -5.36 -4.20 -3.77
N SER A 114 -6.27 -4.70 -2.93
CA SER A 114 -7.64 -4.23 -2.84
C SER A 114 -7.93 -3.56 -1.50
N LEU A 115 -8.23 -2.27 -1.56
CA LEU A 115 -8.68 -1.42 -0.47
C LEU A 115 -10.08 -0.85 -0.79
N SER A 116 -10.89 -1.60 -1.52
CA SER A 116 -12.23 -1.15 -1.91
C SER A 116 -13.14 -0.99 -0.68
N ARG A 117 -13.92 0.09 -0.64
CA ARG A 117 -14.91 0.36 0.43
C ARG A 117 -14.31 0.35 1.85
N GLN A 118 -13.17 1.00 2.00
CA GLN A 118 -12.39 1.11 3.23
C GLN A 118 -12.47 2.50 3.89
N GLN A 119 -13.39 3.36 3.43
CA GLN A 119 -13.54 4.75 3.87
C GLN A 119 -12.23 5.57 3.73
N LEU A 120 -11.45 5.29 2.68
CA LEU A 120 -10.25 6.05 2.36
C LEU A 120 -10.62 7.39 1.72
N ASP A 121 -10.46 8.48 2.45
CA ASP A 121 -10.61 9.80 1.88
C ASP A 121 -9.34 10.25 1.13
N SER A 122 -9.37 11.48 0.61
CA SER A 122 -8.24 12.03 -0.14
C SER A 122 -6.94 12.02 0.66
N ASP A 123 -6.98 12.34 1.96
CA ASP A 123 -5.80 12.45 2.81
C ASP A 123 -5.14 11.08 3.02
N LEU A 124 -5.95 10.05 3.28
CA LEU A 124 -5.45 8.68 3.37
C LEU A 124 -4.90 8.18 2.04
N VAL A 125 -5.53 8.54 0.91
CA VAL A 125 -5.02 8.18 -0.42
C VAL A 125 -3.67 8.85 -0.72
N LEU A 126 -3.44 10.08 -0.24
CA LEU A 126 -2.13 10.72 -0.33
C LEU A 126 -1.05 9.90 0.40
N LEU A 127 -1.35 9.40 1.60
CA LEU A 127 -0.43 8.56 2.36
C LEU A 127 -0.26 7.17 1.75
N LEU A 128 -1.34 6.55 1.27
CA LEU A 128 -1.30 5.30 0.53
C LEU A 128 -0.40 5.42 -0.71
N ALA A 129 -0.52 6.48 -1.50
CA ALA A 129 0.34 6.68 -2.65
C ALA A 129 1.83 6.72 -2.27
N ARG A 130 2.17 7.28 -1.11
CA ARG A 130 3.55 7.28 -0.59
C ARG A 130 3.99 5.88 -0.18
N SER A 131 3.14 5.10 0.49
CA SER A 131 3.49 3.74 0.92
C SER A 131 3.62 2.75 -0.23
N LEU A 132 2.90 2.96 -1.33
CA LEU A 132 2.96 2.06 -2.49
C LEU A 132 4.15 2.33 -3.42
N THR A 133 4.82 3.47 -3.29
CA THR A 133 5.93 3.85 -4.19
C THR A 133 7.05 2.80 -4.26
N PRO A 134 7.47 2.14 -3.16
CA PRO A 134 8.50 1.09 -3.19
C PRO A 134 8.02 -0.26 -3.76
N LEU A 135 6.71 -0.45 -4.00
CA LEU A 135 6.15 -1.73 -4.42
C LEU A 135 6.32 -1.94 -5.93
N VAL A 136 7.54 -2.28 -6.33
CA VAL A 136 7.93 -2.41 -7.74
C VAL A 136 7.20 -3.50 -8.50
N GLN A 137 6.57 -4.48 -7.82
CA GLN A 137 5.80 -5.55 -8.47
C GLN A 137 4.29 -5.30 -8.52
N LEU A 138 3.80 -4.19 -7.93
CA LEU A 138 2.38 -3.91 -7.84
C LEU A 138 1.79 -3.58 -9.21
N SER A 139 0.89 -4.42 -9.68
CA SER A 139 0.25 -4.33 -11.01
C SER A 139 -1.20 -3.89 -10.98
N CYS A 140 -1.90 -4.16 -9.88
CA CYS A 140 -3.30 -3.83 -9.72
C CYS A 140 -3.55 -3.16 -8.36
N LEU A 141 -4.21 -2.01 -8.38
CA LEU A 141 -4.68 -1.29 -7.21
C LEU A 141 -6.18 -1.03 -7.33
N ASN A 142 -6.96 -1.51 -6.36
CA ASN A 142 -8.39 -1.21 -6.27
C ASN A 142 -8.68 -0.37 -5.03
N VAL A 143 -9.10 0.88 -5.24
CA VAL A 143 -9.54 1.81 -4.19
C VAL A 143 -10.98 2.28 -4.44
N SER A 144 -11.77 1.50 -5.19
CA SER A 144 -13.16 1.84 -5.50
C SER A 144 -14.07 1.89 -4.27
N GLY A 145 -15.15 2.65 -4.35
CA GLY A 145 -16.15 2.80 -3.28
C GLY A 145 -15.61 3.53 -2.05
N ASN A 146 -14.55 4.32 -2.19
CA ASN A 146 -14.00 5.17 -1.16
C ASN A 146 -14.30 6.65 -1.44
N PRO A 147 -14.42 7.52 -0.41
CA PRO A 147 -14.72 8.95 -0.56
C PRO A 147 -13.49 9.76 -1.04
N ILE A 148 -12.94 9.40 -2.20
CA ILE A 148 -11.72 9.99 -2.76
C ILE A 148 -12.10 11.22 -3.58
N GLY A 149 -11.61 12.40 -3.19
CA GLY A 149 -11.78 13.64 -3.95
C GLY A 149 -10.71 13.83 -5.03
N CYS A 150 -10.74 14.99 -5.67
CA CYS A 150 -9.80 15.34 -6.75
C CYS A 150 -8.32 15.25 -6.32
N ALA A 151 -7.98 15.68 -5.10
CA ALA A 151 -6.61 15.62 -4.58
C ALA A 151 -6.10 14.17 -4.45
N GLY A 152 -6.94 13.25 -3.96
CA GLY A 152 -6.62 11.83 -3.87
C GLY A 152 -6.39 11.21 -5.26
N VAL A 153 -7.25 11.49 -6.24
CA VAL A 153 -7.05 10.98 -7.61
C VAL A 153 -5.79 11.56 -8.25
N GLN A 154 -5.45 12.83 -8.00
CA GLN A 154 -4.17 13.40 -8.45
C GLN A 154 -2.95 12.71 -7.82
N ALA A 155 -3.04 12.26 -6.56
CA ALA A 155 -2.00 11.45 -5.93
C ALA A 155 -1.85 10.09 -6.62
N LEU A 156 -2.96 9.42 -6.95
CA LEU A 156 -2.96 8.15 -7.70
C LEU A 156 -2.38 8.31 -9.11
N ILE A 157 -2.69 9.41 -9.81
CA ILE A 157 -2.08 9.70 -11.13
C ILE A 157 -0.55 9.83 -11.01
N ARG A 158 -0.06 10.49 -9.95
CA ARG A 158 1.38 10.60 -9.70
C ARG A 158 2.01 9.24 -9.41
N LEU A 159 1.37 8.42 -8.58
CA LEU A 159 1.80 7.05 -8.29
C LEU A 159 1.90 6.21 -9.57
N VAL A 160 0.85 6.18 -10.41
CA VAL A 160 0.85 5.43 -11.68
C VAL A 160 2.01 5.85 -12.57
N LYS A 161 2.29 7.15 -12.68
CA LYS A 161 3.41 7.66 -13.50
C LYS A 161 4.79 7.28 -12.95
N SER A 162 4.94 7.13 -11.64
CA SER A 162 6.20 6.72 -11.01
C SER A 162 6.38 5.20 -10.92
N SER A 163 5.30 4.43 -11.12
CA SER A 163 5.27 2.97 -10.96
C SER A 163 4.85 2.31 -12.27
N PRO A 164 5.78 2.08 -13.22
CA PRO A 164 5.47 1.57 -14.56
C PRO A 164 4.87 0.15 -14.56
N THR A 165 5.04 -0.58 -13.46
CA THR A 165 4.42 -1.90 -13.27
C THR A 165 2.94 -1.83 -12.92
N LEU A 166 2.43 -0.67 -12.48
CA LEU A 166 1.02 -0.47 -12.14
C LEU A 166 0.19 -0.30 -13.42
N LEU A 167 -0.55 -1.35 -13.78
CA LEU A 167 -1.30 -1.45 -15.03
C LEU A 167 -2.80 -1.21 -14.86
N GLN A 168 -3.30 -1.36 -13.64
CA GLN A 168 -4.70 -1.17 -13.30
C GLN A 168 -4.82 -0.36 -12.01
N CYS A 169 -5.64 0.69 -12.04
CA CYS A 169 -6.02 1.46 -10.86
C CYS A 169 -7.52 1.76 -10.89
N ASN A 170 -8.31 1.07 -10.07
CA ASN A 170 -9.76 1.25 -10.00
C ASN A 170 -10.13 2.28 -8.93
N VAL A 171 -10.73 3.39 -9.38
CA VAL A 171 -11.20 4.51 -8.55
C VAL A 171 -12.71 4.71 -8.64
N HIS A 172 -13.48 3.73 -9.12
CA HIS A 172 -14.94 3.84 -9.26
C HIS A 172 -15.60 4.27 -7.95
N GLY A 173 -16.56 5.19 -7.99
CA GLY A 173 -17.25 5.70 -6.79
C GLY A 173 -16.44 6.74 -6.01
N ALA A 174 -15.27 7.15 -6.49
CA ALA A 174 -14.59 8.36 -6.05
C ALA A 174 -15.37 9.62 -6.48
N ALA A 175 -15.33 10.67 -5.66
CA ALA A 175 -15.79 12.01 -5.99
C ALA A 175 -14.77 12.71 -6.93
N SER A 176 -14.52 12.10 -8.09
CA SER A 176 -13.58 12.60 -9.10
C SER A 176 -14.32 13.17 -10.31
N ILE A 177 -13.74 14.19 -10.93
CA ILE A 177 -14.27 14.76 -12.17
C ILE A 177 -13.75 13.97 -13.38
N ALA A 178 -14.57 13.88 -14.44
CA ALA A 178 -14.24 13.14 -15.66
C ALA A 178 -12.85 13.45 -16.28
N PRO A 179 -12.36 14.71 -16.27
CA PRO A 179 -10.99 15.00 -16.74
C PRO A 179 -9.89 14.28 -15.95
N LEU A 180 -10.05 14.10 -14.63
CA LEU A 180 -9.06 13.40 -13.81
C LEU A 180 -9.10 11.89 -14.07
N THR A 181 -10.28 11.31 -14.23
CA THR A 181 -10.45 9.89 -14.59
C THR A 181 -9.75 9.58 -15.92
N ARG A 182 -9.98 10.40 -16.96
CA ARG A 182 -9.30 10.26 -18.26
C ARG A 182 -7.78 10.38 -18.15
N ARG A 183 -7.28 11.28 -17.29
CA ARG A 183 -5.84 11.43 -17.06
C ARG A 183 -5.22 10.22 -16.35
N LEU A 184 -5.97 9.58 -15.45
CA LEU A 184 -5.55 8.33 -14.82
C LEU A 184 -5.51 7.20 -15.84
N GLU A 185 -6.56 7.03 -16.64
CA GLU A 185 -6.63 6.06 -17.73
C GLU A 185 -5.47 6.24 -18.73
N ALA A 186 -5.19 7.47 -19.16
CA ALA A 186 -4.07 7.78 -20.04
C ALA A 186 -2.69 7.54 -19.40
N ALA A 187 -2.57 7.61 -18.07
CA ALA A 187 -1.35 7.23 -17.37
C ALA A 187 -1.18 5.70 -17.36
N LEU A 188 -2.25 4.95 -17.10
CA LEU A 188 -2.26 3.49 -17.13
C LEU A 188 -1.97 2.94 -18.53
N ALA A 189 -2.56 3.53 -19.57
CA ALA A 189 -2.31 3.14 -20.97
C ALA A 189 -0.81 3.26 -21.34
N ARG A 190 -0.14 4.34 -20.91
CA ARG A 190 1.30 4.50 -21.12
C ARG A 190 2.14 3.42 -20.44
N ASN A 191 1.76 3.00 -19.24
CA ASN A 191 2.44 1.90 -18.54
C ASN A 191 2.27 0.57 -19.30
N GLN A 192 1.08 0.32 -19.85
CA GLN A 192 0.81 -0.87 -20.66
C GLN A 192 1.62 -0.87 -21.97
N GLU A 193 1.73 0.28 -22.63
CA GLU A 193 2.56 0.45 -23.83
C GLU A 193 4.04 0.21 -23.52
N HIS A 194 4.56 0.73 -22.40
CA HIS A 194 5.95 0.55 -21.99
C HIS A 194 6.31 -0.93 -21.74
N ILE A 195 5.42 -1.69 -21.09
CA ILE A 195 5.65 -3.13 -20.89
C ILE A 195 5.60 -3.88 -22.22
N SER A 196 4.66 -3.50 -23.10
CA SER A 196 4.53 -4.13 -24.42
C SER A 196 5.75 -3.86 -25.30
N SER A 197 6.30 -2.65 -25.29
CA SER A 197 7.51 -2.30 -26.05
C SER A 197 8.77 -2.92 -25.47
N SER A 198 8.90 -2.99 -24.14
CA SER A 198 10.01 -3.68 -23.48
C SER A 198 10.05 -5.18 -23.78
N ALA A 199 8.88 -5.82 -23.96
CA ALA A 199 8.80 -7.25 -24.27
C ALA A 199 9.20 -7.58 -25.72
N VAL A 200 9.04 -6.63 -26.65
CA VAL A 200 9.36 -6.82 -28.08
C VAL A 200 10.87 -6.69 -28.35
N VAL A 201 11.62 -5.95 -27.52
CA VAL A 201 13.08 -5.77 -27.68
C VAL A 201 13.88 -6.93 -27.08
N SER A 202 13.27 -7.79 -26.27
CA SER A 202 13.92 -8.95 -25.63
C SER A 202 13.76 -10.28 -26.39
N HIS A 203 13.37 -10.24 -27.67
CA HIS A 203 13.32 -11.38 -28.60
C HIS A 203 14.21 -11.12 -29.81
#